data_AF-A0A1B7W474-F1
#
_entry.id   AF-A0A1B7W474-F1
#
_cell.length_a   1.000
_cell.length_b   1.000
_cell.length_c   1.000
_cell.angle_alpha   90.00
_cell.angle_beta   90.00
_cell.angle_gamma   90.00
#
_symmetry.space_group_name_H-M   'P 1'
#
loop_
_entity.id
_entity.type
_entity.pdbx_description
1 polymer ?
#
loop_
_entity_poly.entity_id
_entity_poly.type
_entity_poly.pdbx_seq_one_letter_code
_entity_poly.pdbx_strand_id
1 'polypeptide(L)'
;LQPELLRSTFRPPSYTEDNVFTGSDLNLYYDSKHTQWYKRPDWFGVLGVSRFYEEKELRLSYVSWQEGTNPFVVVELISPGTEAEDLGRSLREVNQPPNKWIVYEQILRIPYYFVYNRYTDEFHCFGLVMNRYQPLSMNGLGVWLEEAELGLGLWEGEYQGLTRQWLRWYDRDNNWLPTP
;
A
#
# COMPACT_ATOMS: atom_id res chain seq x y z
N LEU A 1 -9.74 -7.60 -8.52
CA LEU A 1 -10.40 -6.31 -8.81
C LEU A 1 -9.81 -5.15 -8.02
N GLN A 2 -9.90 -5.12 -6.68
CA GLN A 2 -9.42 -3.95 -5.92
C GLN A 2 -7.91 -3.65 -6.08
N PRO A 3 -6.97 -4.63 -5.99
CA PRO A 3 -5.55 -4.36 -6.26
C PRO A 3 -5.27 -3.92 -7.70
N GLU A 4 -6.05 -4.41 -8.67
CA GLU A 4 -5.91 -4.03 -10.08
C GLU A 4 -6.38 -2.58 -10.32
N LEU A 5 -7.48 -2.17 -9.68
CA LEU A 5 -7.95 -0.79 -9.71
C LEU A 5 -6.91 0.15 -9.09
N LEU A 6 -6.35 -0.22 -7.93
CA LEU A 6 -5.25 0.53 -7.30
C LEU A 6 -4.05 0.65 -8.25
N ARG A 7 -3.61 -0.44 -8.86
CA ARG A 7 -2.52 -0.46 -9.84
C ARG A 7 -2.81 0.44 -11.04
N SER A 8 -3.97 0.31 -11.66
CA SER A 8 -4.31 1.00 -12.92
C SER A 8 -4.51 2.50 -12.73
N THR A 9 -4.88 2.92 -11.53
CA THR A 9 -5.11 4.34 -11.19
C THR A 9 -3.95 4.97 -10.40
N PHE A 10 -2.91 4.22 -9.98
CA PHE A 10 -1.74 4.79 -9.32
C PHE A 10 -0.78 5.42 -10.34
N ARG A 11 -1.02 6.69 -10.68
CA ARG A 11 -0.31 7.46 -11.70
C ARG A 11 0.24 8.78 -11.13
N PRO A 12 1.29 8.73 -10.28
CA PRO A 12 1.84 9.93 -9.67
C PRO A 12 2.49 10.83 -10.75
N PRO A 13 2.04 12.08 -10.93
CA PRO A 13 2.39 12.90 -12.10
C PRO A 13 3.86 13.29 -12.18
N SER A 14 4.56 13.41 -11.04
CA SER A 14 6.00 13.70 -10.99
C SER A 14 6.91 12.51 -11.32
N TYR A 15 6.35 11.31 -11.52
CA TYR A 15 7.12 10.10 -11.84
C TYR A 15 6.69 9.55 -13.20
N THR A 16 7.67 9.17 -14.03
CA THR A 16 7.38 8.40 -15.25
C THR A 16 6.89 7.00 -14.87
N GLU A 17 6.09 6.35 -15.72
CA GLU A 17 5.58 5.00 -15.44
C GLU A 17 6.71 3.98 -15.20
N ASP A 18 7.86 4.19 -15.83
CA ASP A 18 9.04 3.33 -15.64
C ASP A 18 9.76 3.57 -14.32
N ASN A 19 9.46 4.65 -13.60
CA ASN A 19 10.03 5.00 -12.28
C ASN A 19 9.04 4.77 -11.13
N VAL A 20 8.01 3.97 -11.36
CA VAL A 20 7.04 3.56 -10.34
C VAL A 20 6.88 2.05 -10.38
N PHE A 21 6.90 1.44 -9.21
CA PHE A 21 6.57 0.02 -9.07
C PHE A 21 5.35 -0.16 -8.18
N THR A 22 4.47 -1.09 -8.55
CA THR A 22 3.38 -1.56 -7.68
C THR A 22 3.44 -3.07 -7.56
N GLY A 23 3.33 -3.58 -6.34
CA GLY A 23 3.18 -5.00 -6.07
C GLY A 23 1.78 -5.34 -5.58
N SER A 24 1.31 -6.54 -5.87
CA SER A 24 0.07 -7.11 -5.31
C SER A 24 0.30 -8.58 -5.06
N ASP A 25 -0.04 -9.06 -3.85
CA ASP A 25 0.26 -10.42 -3.40
C ASP A 25 1.72 -10.83 -3.65
N LEU A 26 2.66 -9.88 -3.57
CA LEU A 26 4.08 -10.08 -3.83
C LEU A 26 4.85 -10.16 -2.51
N ASN A 27 5.76 -11.12 -2.38
CA ASN A 27 6.58 -11.26 -1.18
C ASN A 27 7.50 -10.04 -1.03
N LEU A 28 7.37 -9.35 0.09
CA LEU A 28 8.16 -8.19 0.52
C LEU A 28 9.11 -8.61 1.64
N TYR A 29 10.38 -8.81 1.30
CA TYR A 29 11.43 -9.15 2.25
C TYR A 29 12.03 -7.88 2.86
N TYR A 30 12.22 -7.89 4.18
CA TYR A 30 12.53 -6.68 4.95
C TYR A 30 13.73 -6.80 5.89
N ASP A 31 14.35 -7.98 6.00
CA ASP A 31 15.48 -8.21 6.90
C ASP A 31 16.57 -9.06 6.24
N SER A 32 17.71 -8.44 5.95
CA SER A 32 18.90 -9.10 5.38
C SER A 32 19.52 -10.17 6.31
N LYS A 33 19.26 -10.10 7.62
CA LYS A 33 19.72 -11.11 8.60
C LYS A 33 18.75 -12.27 8.74
N HIS A 34 17.50 -12.10 8.32
CA HIS A 34 16.46 -13.12 8.34
C HIS A 34 15.83 -13.25 6.94
N THR A 35 16.60 -13.74 5.98
CA THR A 35 16.23 -13.74 4.54
C THR A 35 14.99 -14.55 4.17
N GLN A 36 14.47 -15.38 5.08
CA GLN A 36 13.22 -16.12 4.91
C GLN A 36 12.00 -15.36 5.44
N TRP A 37 12.18 -14.22 6.08
CA TRP A 37 11.10 -13.41 6.63
C TRP A 37 10.59 -12.42 5.58
N TYR A 38 9.30 -12.52 5.29
CA TYR A 38 8.62 -11.62 4.38
C TYR A 38 7.22 -11.28 4.89
N LYS A 39 6.66 -10.20 4.34
CA LYS A 39 5.23 -9.92 4.33
C LYS A 39 4.71 -10.04 2.93
N ARG A 40 3.40 -10.20 2.78
CA ARG A 40 2.73 -10.32 1.49
C ARG A 40 1.53 -9.36 1.49
N PRO A 41 1.78 -8.05 1.29
CA PRO A 41 0.70 -7.07 1.29
C PRO A 41 -0.23 -7.30 0.11
N ASP A 42 -1.53 -7.03 0.30
CA ASP A 42 -2.51 -7.09 -0.80
C ASP A 42 -2.15 -6.13 -1.93
N TRP A 43 -1.66 -4.93 -1.59
CA TRP A 43 -1.12 -3.98 -2.55
C TRP A 43 -0.08 -3.04 -1.92
N PHE A 44 0.96 -2.67 -2.67
CA PHE A 44 1.88 -1.60 -2.28
C PHE A 44 2.43 -0.84 -3.49
N GLY A 45 2.76 0.43 -3.27
CA GLY A 45 3.37 1.32 -4.26
C GLY A 45 4.75 1.78 -3.82
N VAL A 46 5.68 1.88 -4.77
CA VAL A 46 7.04 2.37 -4.57
C VAL A 46 7.34 3.43 -5.62
N LEU A 47 7.85 4.56 -5.17
CA LEU A 47 8.20 5.71 -5.99
C LEU A 47 9.70 5.74 -6.26
N GLY A 48 10.12 6.20 -7.44
CA GLY A 48 11.54 6.42 -7.78
C GLY A 48 12.34 5.13 -8.02
N VAL A 49 11.68 4.04 -8.42
CA VAL A 49 12.30 2.73 -8.70
C VAL A 49 11.85 2.23 -10.06
N SER A 50 12.79 1.61 -10.79
CA SER A 50 12.50 1.01 -12.08
C SER A 50 11.35 0.01 -12.00
N ARG A 51 10.41 0.08 -12.94
CA ARG A 51 9.32 -0.90 -13.09
C ARG A 51 9.83 -2.32 -13.26
N PHE A 52 11.00 -2.50 -13.86
CA PHE A 52 11.66 -3.79 -14.04
C PHE A 52 12.83 -3.96 -13.05
N TYR A 53 13.01 -5.18 -12.55
CA TYR A 53 14.18 -5.54 -11.78
C TYR A 53 15.41 -5.53 -12.69
N GLU A 54 16.47 -4.84 -12.28
CA GLU A 54 17.68 -4.58 -13.10
C GLU A 54 17.36 -4.05 -14.52
N GLU A 55 16.23 -3.35 -14.68
CA GLU A 55 15.72 -2.82 -15.96
C GLU A 55 15.43 -3.89 -17.04
N LYS A 56 15.34 -5.17 -16.65
CA LYS A 56 15.25 -6.30 -17.60
C LYS A 56 14.14 -7.29 -17.29
N GLU A 57 13.85 -7.54 -16.02
CA GLU A 57 12.97 -8.63 -15.61
C GLU A 57 11.79 -8.18 -14.76
N LEU A 58 10.77 -9.01 -14.69
CA LEU A 58 9.68 -8.84 -13.73
C LEU A 58 10.14 -9.27 -12.33
N ARG A 59 9.61 -8.61 -11.30
CA ARG A 59 9.86 -8.97 -9.90
C ARG A 59 9.05 -10.20 -9.50
N LEU A 60 9.74 -11.25 -9.07
CA LEU A 60 9.13 -12.40 -8.37
C LEU A 60 8.93 -12.14 -6.88
N SER A 61 9.69 -11.19 -6.33
CA SER A 61 9.58 -10.67 -4.97
C SER A 61 10.19 -9.27 -4.92
N TYR A 62 9.85 -8.53 -3.87
CA TYR A 62 10.48 -7.25 -3.56
C TYR A 62 11.43 -7.43 -2.39
N VAL A 63 12.74 -7.36 -2.65
CA VAL A 63 13.78 -7.56 -1.64
C VAL A 63 14.34 -6.19 -1.26
N SER A 64 13.81 -5.58 -0.20
CA SER A 64 14.07 -4.17 0.16
C SER A 64 15.55 -3.78 0.17
N TRP A 65 16.44 -4.63 0.71
CA TRP A 65 17.87 -4.34 0.77
C TRP A 65 18.62 -4.48 -0.56
N GLN A 66 18.03 -5.16 -1.55
CA GLN A 66 18.54 -5.21 -2.92
C GLN A 66 18.01 -4.03 -3.74
N GLU A 67 16.75 -3.66 -3.53
CA GLU A 67 16.08 -2.56 -4.23
C GLU A 67 16.57 -1.18 -3.76
N GLY A 68 17.01 -1.06 -2.51
CA GLY A 68 17.52 0.18 -1.92
C GLY A 68 16.44 1.21 -1.54
N THR A 69 15.19 0.97 -1.94
CA THR A 69 14.03 1.81 -1.65
C THR A 69 12.94 0.97 -0.99
N ASN A 70 12.30 1.50 0.05
CA ASN A 70 11.16 0.85 0.71
C ASN A 70 9.84 1.32 0.08
N PRO A 71 8.75 0.55 0.21
CA PRO A 71 7.44 1.01 -0.23
C PRO A 71 7.06 2.37 0.37
N PHE A 72 6.40 3.17 -0.47
CA PHE A 72 5.85 4.47 -0.11
C PHE A 72 4.48 4.35 0.55
N VAL A 73 3.67 3.41 0.05
CA VAL A 73 2.31 3.16 0.52
C VAL A 73 2.00 1.66 0.50
N VAL A 74 1.30 1.19 1.53
CA VAL A 74 0.74 -0.18 1.59
C VAL A 74 -0.77 -0.11 1.82
N VAL A 75 -1.52 -0.97 1.16
CA VAL A 75 -2.94 -1.20 1.35
C VAL A 75 -3.17 -2.67 1.70
N GLU A 76 -3.89 -2.93 2.78
CA GLU A 76 -4.37 -4.26 3.18
C GLU A 76 -5.90 -4.32 3.07
N LEU A 77 -6.40 -5.40 2.49
CA LEU A 77 -7.81 -5.64 2.19
C LEU A 77 -8.35 -6.72 3.12
N ILE A 78 -8.92 -6.27 4.23
CA ILE A 78 -9.30 -7.18 5.31
C ILE A 78 -10.69 -7.79 5.11
N SER A 79 -10.83 -8.99 5.66
CA SER A 79 -12.09 -9.70 5.85
C SER A 79 -12.40 -9.82 7.35
N PRO A 80 -13.67 -10.10 7.73
CA PRO A 80 -14.03 -10.34 9.12
C PRO A 80 -13.07 -11.35 9.77
N GLY A 81 -12.41 -10.94 10.86
CA GLY A 81 -11.46 -11.77 11.61
C GLY A 81 -9.97 -11.48 11.40
N THR A 82 -9.58 -10.66 10.42
CA THR A 82 -8.16 -10.25 10.20
C THR A 82 -7.81 -8.88 10.80
N GLU A 83 -8.82 -8.11 11.20
CA GLU A 83 -8.72 -6.75 11.76
C GLU A 83 -7.70 -6.59 12.88
N ALA A 84 -7.63 -7.54 13.81
CA ALA A 84 -6.76 -7.41 14.98
C ALA A 84 -5.27 -7.48 14.61
N GLU A 85 -4.89 -8.25 13.58
CA GLU A 85 -3.51 -8.31 13.12
C GLU A 85 -3.12 -7.05 12.33
N ASP A 86 -3.96 -6.66 11.36
CA ASP A 86 -3.69 -5.52 10.49
C ASP A 86 -3.76 -4.18 11.22
N LEU A 87 -4.55 -4.06 12.30
CA LEU A 87 -4.58 -2.87 13.16
C LEU A 87 -3.52 -2.89 14.27
N GLY A 88 -2.56 -3.81 14.22
CA GLY A 88 -1.46 -3.88 15.19
C GLY A 88 -1.91 -4.24 16.62
N ARG A 89 -3.07 -4.89 16.77
CA ARG A 89 -3.67 -5.27 18.06
C ARG A 89 -3.29 -6.69 18.50
N SER A 90 -2.53 -7.43 17.70
CA SER A 90 -2.02 -8.76 18.05
C SER A 90 -0.72 -8.70 18.85
N LEU A 91 -0.65 -9.46 19.95
CA LEU A 91 0.58 -9.65 20.71
C LEU A 91 1.52 -10.58 19.93
N ARG A 92 2.81 -10.23 19.91
CA ARG A 92 3.86 -11.04 19.29
C ARG A 92 4.40 -12.10 20.26
N GLU A 93 4.67 -13.29 19.77
CA GLU A 93 5.52 -14.28 20.44
C GLU A 93 7.01 -14.05 20.13
N VAL A 94 7.87 -14.22 21.13
CA VAL A 94 9.30 -13.81 21.11
C VAL A 94 10.14 -14.52 20.03
N ASN A 95 9.64 -15.60 19.40
CA ASN A 95 10.35 -16.37 18.36
C ASN A 95 9.67 -16.35 16.97
N GLN A 96 8.68 -15.49 16.74
CA GLN A 96 8.02 -15.36 15.44
C GLN A 96 8.46 -14.10 14.69
N PRO A 97 8.40 -14.08 13.35
CA PRO A 97 8.61 -12.86 12.57
C PRO A 97 7.72 -11.71 13.10
N PRO A 98 8.19 -10.45 13.11
CA PRO A 98 7.38 -9.31 13.49
C PRO A 98 6.04 -9.25 12.72
N ASN A 99 4.97 -8.73 13.34
CA ASN A 99 3.68 -8.55 12.66
C ASN A 99 3.77 -7.45 11.59
N LYS A 100 2.75 -7.34 10.73
CA LYS A 100 2.72 -6.34 9.64
C LYS A 100 2.95 -4.93 10.15
N TRP A 101 2.28 -4.53 11.23
CA TRP A 101 2.41 -3.21 11.83
C TRP A 101 3.87 -2.86 12.17
N ILE A 102 4.57 -3.74 12.89
CA ILE A 102 5.98 -3.52 13.26
C ILE A 102 6.86 -3.45 12.01
N VAL A 103 6.64 -4.35 11.04
CA VAL A 103 7.42 -4.34 9.80
C VAL A 103 7.24 -3.02 9.06
N TYR A 104 6.01 -2.57 8.86
CA TYR A 104 5.71 -1.36 8.08
C TYR A 104 6.13 -0.09 8.83
N GLU A 105 5.84 0.03 10.13
CA GLU A 105 6.12 1.22 10.95
C GLU A 105 7.59 1.37 11.35
N GLN A 106 8.22 0.28 11.79
CA GLN A 106 9.49 0.34 12.52
C GLN A 106 10.68 -0.10 11.67
N ILE A 107 10.47 -1.08 10.77
CA ILE A 107 11.55 -1.64 9.94
C ILE A 107 11.61 -0.93 8.58
N LEU A 108 10.51 -1.01 7.82
CA LEU A 108 10.43 -0.46 6.46
C LEU A 108 10.11 1.03 6.44
N ARG A 109 9.56 1.59 7.52
CA ARG A 109 9.26 3.03 7.66
C ARG A 109 8.34 3.54 6.55
N ILE A 110 7.35 2.74 6.18
CA ILE A 110 6.45 3.02 5.05
C ILE A 110 5.61 4.26 5.40
N PRO A 111 5.67 5.36 4.63
CA PRO A 111 4.99 6.61 4.95
C PRO A 111 3.47 6.49 5.15
N TYR A 112 2.78 5.70 4.32
CA TYR A 112 1.33 5.55 4.37
C TYR A 112 0.90 4.09 4.48
N TYR A 113 0.02 3.81 5.44
CA TYR A 113 -0.55 2.48 5.65
C TYR A 113 -2.08 2.56 5.71
N PHE A 114 -2.73 1.80 4.84
CA PHE A 114 -4.16 1.81 4.63
C PHE A 114 -4.75 0.42 4.88
N VAL A 115 -5.84 0.35 5.63
CA VAL A 115 -6.58 -0.88 5.89
C VAL A 115 -8.02 -0.65 5.48
N TYR A 116 -8.52 -1.47 4.54
CA TYR A 116 -9.87 -1.33 4.02
C TYR A 116 -10.65 -2.64 4.16
N ASN A 117 -11.77 -2.58 4.89
CA ASN A 117 -12.67 -3.71 5.03
C ASN A 117 -13.67 -3.73 3.87
N ARG A 118 -13.49 -4.69 2.97
CA ARG A 118 -14.30 -4.80 1.76
C ARG A 118 -15.76 -5.24 1.99
N TYR A 119 -16.14 -5.52 3.24
CA TYR A 119 -17.50 -5.96 3.62
C TYR A 119 -18.26 -4.91 4.43
N THR A 120 -17.57 -4.10 5.24
CA THR A 120 -18.16 -3.02 6.03
C THR A 120 -17.91 -1.63 5.45
N ASP A 121 -17.05 -1.54 4.44
CA ASP A 121 -16.53 -0.31 3.85
C ASP A 121 -15.74 0.58 4.83
N GLU A 122 -15.33 0.04 5.97
CA GLU A 122 -14.47 0.74 6.92
C GLU A 122 -13.08 0.96 6.32
N PHE A 123 -12.67 2.23 6.28
CA PHE A 123 -11.38 2.65 5.75
C PHE A 123 -10.54 3.33 6.83
N HIS A 124 -9.51 2.63 7.30
CA HIS A 124 -8.55 3.16 8.25
C HIS A 124 -7.30 3.65 7.53
N CYS A 125 -6.91 4.89 7.85
CA CYS A 125 -5.77 5.57 7.25
C CYS A 125 -4.73 5.88 8.31
N PHE A 126 -3.48 5.51 8.06
CA PHE A 126 -2.37 5.79 8.95
C PHE A 126 -1.22 6.45 8.21
N GLY A 127 -0.61 7.45 8.85
CA GLY A 127 0.57 8.14 8.35
C GLY A 127 1.71 8.03 9.35
N LEU A 128 2.92 7.80 8.86
CA LEU A 128 4.11 7.72 9.71
C LEU A 128 4.55 9.13 10.11
N VAL A 129 4.27 9.51 11.35
CA VAL A 129 4.65 10.82 11.89
C VAL A 129 5.72 10.64 12.95
N MET A 130 6.87 11.27 12.73
CA MET A 130 8.12 11.05 13.47
C MET A 130 8.56 9.59 13.43
N ASN A 131 8.03 8.75 14.32
CA ASN A 131 8.44 7.36 14.47
C ASN A 131 7.27 6.38 14.67
N ARG A 132 6.03 6.84 14.57
CA ARG A 132 4.84 6.00 14.81
C ARG A 132 3.74 6.31 13.82
N TYR A 133 2.95 5.31 13.51
CA TYR A 133 1.72 5.51 12.77
C TYR A 133 0.71 6.28 13.61
N GLN A 134 0.12 7.30 13.00
CA GLN A 134 -0.98 8.07 13.55
C GLN A 134 -2.18 7.98 12.61
N PRO A 135 -3.41 7.89 13.13
CA PRO A 135 -4.60 7.97 12.32
C PRO A 135 -4.62 9.27 11.50
N LEU A 136 -4.89 9.16 10.21
CA LEU A 136 -5.11 10.30 9.32
C LEU A 136 -6.61 10.50 9.16
N SER A 137 -7.05 11.76 9.27
CA SER A 137 -8.42 12.13 8.94
C SER A 137 -8.58 12.20 7.42
N MET A 138 -9.67 11.63 6.92
CA MET A 138 -10.09 11.86 5.53
C MET A 138 -10.67 13.26 5.41
N ASN A 139 -10.19 14.03 4.44
CA ASN A 139 -10.72 15.35 4.11
C ASN A 139 -11.25 15.29 2.68
N GLY A 140 -12.54 15.58 2.48
CA GLY A 140 -13.16 15.44 1.17
C GLY A 140 -13.21 13.98 0.72
N LEU A 141 -12.59 13.65 -0.42
CA LEU A 141 -12.65 12.31 -1.00
C LEU A 141 -11.82 11.25 -0.26
N GLY A 142 -10.81 11.66 0.51
CA GLY A 142 -9.93 10.71 1.21
C GLY A 142 -8.68 11.35 1.81
N VAL A 143 -7.53 10.69 1.66
CA VAL A 143 -6.24 11.17 2.18
C VAL A 143 -5.33 11.56 1.03
N TRP A 144 -4.76 12.76 1.10
CA TRP A 144 -3.79 13.26 0.13
C TRP A 144 -2.35 12.87 0.52
N LEU A 145 -1.59 12.32 -0.44
CA LEU A 145 -0.22 11.87 -0.26
C LEU A 145 0.72 12.81 -1.05
N GLU A 146 1.32 13.75 -0.34
CA GLU A 146 2.05 14.89 -0.95
C GLU A 146 3.14 14.46 -1.95
N GLU A 147 3.98 13.49 -1.60
CA GLU A 147 5.10 13.04 -2.46
C GLU A 147 4.62 12.35 -3.75
N ALA A 148 3.49 11.64 -3.71
CA ALA A 148 2.91 11.04 -4.90
C ALA A 148 2.09 12.04 -5.72
N GLU A 149 1.73 13.19 -5.16
CA GLU A 149 0.74 14.12 -5.72
C GLU A 149 -0.58 13.42 -6.10
N LEU A 150 -0.99 12.49 -5.25
CA LEU A 150 -2.22 11.70 -5.40
C LEU A 150 -2.96 11.61 -4.08
N GLY A 151 -4.29 11.55 -4.17
CA GLY A 151 -5.13 11.18 -3.04
C GLY A 151 -5.69 9.77 -3.19
N LEU A 152 -5.89 9.06 -2.07
CA LEU A 152 -6.59 7.78 -2.02
C LEU A 152 -7.91 7.94 -1.28
N GLY A 153 -9.02 7.53 -1.90
CA GLY A 153 -10.35 7.71 -1.37
C GLY A 153 -11.32 6.58 -1.70
N LEU A 154 -12.53 6.67 -1.17
CA LEU A 154 -13.64 5.75 -1.45
C LEU A 154 -14.48 6.30 -2.61
N TRP A 155 -14.51 5.56 -3.72
CA TRP A 155 -15.31 5.85 -4.89
C TRP A 155 -16.44 4.83 -5.02
N GLU A 156 -17.69 5.30 -5.01
CA GLU A 156 -18.86 4.47 -5.31
C GLU A 156 -19.07 4.42 -6.83
N GLY A 157 -18.99 3.21 -7.40
CA GLY A 157 -19.22 3.03 -8.83
C GLY A 157 -18.97 1.60 -9.32
N GLU A 158 -19.14 1.43 -10.63
CA GLU A 158 -18.97 0.14 -11.29
C GLU A 158 -17.55 -0.04 -11.82
N TYR A 159 -16.88 -1.11 -11.42
CA TYR A 159 -15.60 -1.53 -12.01
C TYR A 159 -15.67 -3.00 -12.41
N GLN A 160 -15.40 -3.27 -13.69
CA GLN A 160 -15.50 -4.61 -14.30
C GLN A 160 -16.84 -5.32 -14.00
N GLY A 161 -17.96 -4.60 -14.10
CA GLY A 161 -19.31 -5.15 -13.89
C GLY A 161 -19.74 -5.33 -12.44
N LEU A 162 -18.95 -4.84 -11.47
CA LEU A 162 -19.30 -4.86 -10.05
C LEU A 162 -19.42 -3.44 -9.49
N THR A 163 -20.63 -3.09 -9.05
CA THR A 163 -20.92 -1.82 -8.36
C THR A 163 -20.73 -1.97 -6.86
N ARG A 164 -19.84 -1.17 -6.27
CA ARG A 164 -19.56 -1.11 -4.83
C ARG A 164 -18.77 0.16 -4.49
N GLN A 165 -18.44 0.34 -3.22
CA GLN A 165 -17.35 1.24 -2.84
C GLN A 165 -15.99 0.59 -3.15
N TRP A 166 -15.12 1.37 -3.77
CA TRP A 166 -13.78 0.98 -4.18
C TRP A 166 -12.77 1.99 -3.64
N LEU A 167 -11.59 1.52 -3.23
CA LEU A 167 -10.45 2.41 -3.11
C LEU A 167 -9.99 2.85 -4.50
N ARG A 168 -9.86 4.16 -4.73
CA ARG A 168 -9.44 4.72 -6.02
C ARG A 168 -8.56 5.96 -5.81
N TRP A 169 -7.58 6.12 -6.69
CA TRP A 169 -6.71 7.30 -6.68
C TRP A 169 -7.40 8.50 -7.34
N TYR A 170 -7.19 9.69 -6.81
CA TYR A 170 -7.69 10.97 -7.32
C TYR A 170 -6.58 12.02 -7.43
N ASP A 171 -6.76 12.99 -8.31
CA ASP A 171 -5.82 14.09 -8.55
C ASP A 171 -6.06 15.30 -7.62
N ARG A 172 -5.23 16.34 -7.74
CA ARG A 172 -5.31 17.55 -6.92
C ARG A 172 -6.61 18.34 -7.06
N ASP A 173 -7.34 18.13 -8.16
CA ASP A 173 -8.59 18.79 -8.47
C ASP A 173 -9.79 17.95 -8.03
N ASN A 174 -9.56 16.87 -7.27
CA ASN A 174 -10.54 15.89 -6.80
C ASN A 174 -11.21 15.09 -7.94
N ASN A 175 -10.52 14.91 -9.07
CA ASN A 175 -11.00 14.00 -10.11
C ASN A 175 -10.44 12.59 -9.87
N TRP A 176 -11.32 11.59 -9.91
CA TRP A 176 -10.91 10.19 -9.90
C TRP A 176 -10.09 9.87 -11.14
N LEU A 177 -8.91 9.28 -10.94
CA LEU A 177 -8.06 8.91 -12.07
C LEU A 177 -8.74 7.84 -12.94
N PRO A 178 -8.71 8.00 -14.27
CA PRO A 178 -9.39 7.08 -15.18
C PRO A 178 -8.71 5.71 -15.17
N THR A 179 -9.51 4.67 -15.41
CA THR A 179 -8.97 3.35 -15.77
C THR A 179 -8.67 3.35 -17.28
N PRO A 180 -7.59 2.68 -17.73
CA PRO A 180 -7.29 2.52 -19.16
C PRO A 180 -8.40 1.80 -19.93
#